data_AF-A0A1G2IDH2-F1
#
_entry.id   AF-A0A1G2IDH2-F1
#
_cell.length_a   1.000
_cell.length_b   1.000
_cell.length_c   1.000
_cell.angle_alpha   90.00
_cell.angle_beta   90.00
_cell.angle_gamma   90.00
#
_symmetry.space_group_name_H-M   'P 1'
#
loop_
_entity.id
_entity.type
_entity.pdbx_description
1 polymer ?
#
loop_
_entity_poly.entity_id
_entity_poly.type
_entity_poly.pdbx_seq_one_letter_code
_entity_poly.pdbx_strand_id
1 'polypeptide(L)'
;MWITFSKNGVMKPLTSIRFFMAGLIVAYSLWWVSPIVFAQDFQGAQLDTQEISQDAKVDVKNTGLSAKVAPGELLPVSVKLSNFGGNKRVDVTINYEIINSNGDLIYAISETVAVETTASFTKNIQIPFGAPSGNYVAKTSILYNNQLVPATSQFSFVVERKIFGFFQSDFWMYGAITLILAIIMLITGRFLVKRQKVTRFAPIDYSHIPYDKRAFFELLSDTIMQMRSRVGDKALAIAMNIDGLVIDQKNGRILEINDNPSKIIAQLVLMYDQALNEKVSFSFRKKY
;
A
#
# COMPACT_ATOMS: atom_id res chain seq x y z
N MET A 1 34.18 -17.05 35.27
CA MET A 1 33.68 -17.61 36.55
C MET A 1 33.20 -16.45 37.39
N TRP A 2 31.88 -16.32 37.58
CA TRP A 2 31.16 -15.82 38.76
C TRP A 2 29.67 -15.96 38.41
N ILE A 3 28.99 -16.84 39.14
CA ILE A 3 27.55 -17.13 39.02
C ILE A 3 26.85 -16.29 40.08
N THR A 4 25.76 -15.62 39.73
CA THR A 4 24.80 -15.11 40.71
C THR A 4 23.38 -15.55 40.36
N PHE A 5 22.76 -16.24 41.32
CA PHE A 5 21.35 -16.58 41.37
C PHE A 5 20.55 -15.38 41.89
N SER A 6 19.42 -15.05 41.26
CA SER A 6 18.47 -14.05 41.77
C SER A 6 17.20 -14.75 42.29
N LYS A 7 16.81 -14.39 43.51
CA LYS A 7 15.83 -15.05 44.39
C LYS A 7 14.46 -14.35 44.45
N ASN A 8 14.12 -13.50 43.47
CA ASN A 8 12.87 -12.74 43.50
C ASN A 8 11.99 -13.10 42.31
N GLY A 9 10.95 -13.89 42.59
CA GLY A 9 9.90 -14.31 41.66
C GLY A 9 9.02 -13.15 41.21
N VAL A 10 9.57 -12.31 40.34
CA VAL A 10 8.81 -11.31 39.57
C VAL A 10 8.73 -11.82 38.13
N MET A 11 7.53 -12.24 37.71
CA MET A 11 7.27 -12.57 36.31
C MET A 11 7.56 -11.34 35.45
N LYS A 12 8.57 -11.44 34.59
CA LYS A 12 8.72 -10.50 33.47
C LYS A 12 7.62 -10.80 32.44
N PRO A 13 6.92 -9.78 31.91
CA PRO A 13 5.96 -10.00 30.84
C PRO A 13 6.67 -10.56 29.60
N LEU A 14 6.10 -11.60 28.99
CA LEU A 14 6.61 -12.22 27.76
C LEU A 14 6.71 -11.18 26.64
N THR A 15 7.91 -10.63 26.45
CA THR A 15 8.33 -9.93 25.25
C THR A 15 8.68 -10.96 24.17
N SER A 16 7.69 -11.73 23.69
CA SER A 16 7.90 -12.67 22.58
C SER A 16 6.87 -12.51 21.47
N ILE A 17 6.68 -11.27 21.01
CA ILE A 17 6.08 -10.98 19.71
C ILE A 17 6.98 -9.98 19.00
N ARG A 18 8.19 -10.42 18.62
CA ARG A 18 9.08 -9.65 17.73
C ARG A 18 9.69 -10.44 16.58
N PHE A 19 9.30 -11.71 16.37
CA PHE A 19 9.95 -12.55 15.36
C PHE A 19 9.13 -12.94 14.12
N PHE A 20 7.90 -12.43 13.96
CA PHE A 20 7.06 -12.77 12.79
C PHE A 20 6.86 -11.63 11.77
N MET A 21 7.72 -10.60 11.80
CA MET A 21 7.73 -9.48 10.84
C MET A 21 9.09 -9.30 10.14
N ALA A 22 9.93 -10.33 10.12
CA ALA A 22 11.22 -10.29 9.41
C ALA A 22 11.25 -11.12 8.11
N GLY A 23 10.18 -11.86 7.80
CA GLY A 23 10.16 -12.83 6.69
C GLY A 23 9.56 -12.34 5.36
N LEU A 24 9.08 -11.10 5.27
CA LEU A 24 8.35 -10.62 4.07
C LEU A 24 8.93 -9.34 3.46
N ILE A 25 10.20 -9.02 3.77
CA ILE A 25 10.91 -7.86 3.19
C ILE A 25 12.10 -8.28 2.32
N VAL A 26 12.54 -9.55 2.32
CA VAL A 26 13.77 -9.96 1.62
C VAL A 26 13.55 -10.40 0.15
N ALA A 27 12.30 -10.45 -0.34
CA ALA A 27 12.03 -10.89 -1.73
C ALA A 27 11.94 -9.76 -2.78
N TYR A 28 12.24 -8.51 -2.42
CA TYR A 28 12.18 -7.36 -3.35
C TYR A 28 13.55 -6.79 -3.75
N SER A 29 14.67 -7.38 -3.32
CA SER A 29 16.02 -6.85 -3.59
C SER A 29 16.78 -7.52 -4.75
N LEU A 30 16.14 -8.42 -5.53
CA LEU A 30 16.82 -9.20 -6.58
C LEU A 30 16.27 -9.00 -8.01
N TRP A 31 15.47 -7.95 -8.22
CA TRP A 31 15.08 -7.48 -9.56
C TRP A 31 15.60 -6.06 -9.80
N TRP A 32 16.90 -5.86 -9.58
CA TRP A 32 17.68 -4.79 -10.23
C TRP A 32 18.52 -5.46 -11.31
N VAL A 33 17.86 -5.88 -12.40
CA VAL A 33 18.56 -6.12 -13.66
C VAL A 33 18.81 -4.74 -14.24
N SER A 34 20.06 -4.28 -14.14
CA SER A 34 20.52 -3.05 -14.77
C SER A 34 20.17 -3.09 -16.26
N PRO A 35 19.46 -2.08 -16.81
CA PRO A 35 19.37 -1.96 -18.25
C PRO A 35 20.78 -1.67 -18.76
N ILE A 36 21.33 -2.59 -19.56
CA ILE A 36 22.50 -2.35 -20.39
C ILE A 36 22.07 -1.27 -21.39
N VAL A 37 22.37 -0.02 -21.08
CA VAL A 37 22.22 1.10 -22.01
C VAL A 37 23.37 1.00 -23.01
N PHE A 38 23.09 0.44 -24.18
CA PHE A 38 23.94 0.62 -25.35
C PHE A 38 23.84 2.09 -25.78
N ALA A 39 24.82 2.90 -25.36
CA ALA A 39 25.07 4.19 -25.96
C ALA A 39 25.65 3.94 -27.36
N GLN A 40 24.84 4.17 -28.39
CA GLN A 40 25.28 4.14 -29.78
C GLN A 40 25.72 5.56 -30.13
N ASP A 41 27.03 5.79 -30.17
CA ASP A 41 27.63 7.07 -30.55
C ASP A 41 27.27 7.40 -32.00
N PHE A 42 26.24 8.22 -32.19
CA PHE A 42 25.91 8.83 -33.48
C PHE A 42 26.85 10.02 -33.69
N GLN A 43 27.99 9.78 -34.34
CA GLN A 43 28.81 10.86 -34.91
C GLN A 43 28.11 11.41 -36.16
N GLY A 44 27.21 12.37 -35.95
CA GLY A 44 26.71 13.24 -37.01
C GLY A 44 27.78 14.27 -37.36
N ALA A 45 28.23 14.27 -38.61
CA ALA A 45 29.16 15.24 -39.16
C ALA A 45 28.62 16.67 -38.99
N GLN A 46 29.36 17.52 -38.26
CA GLN A 46 29.15 18.96 -38.25
C GLN A 46 29.75 19.56 -39.53
N LEU A 47 28.89 19.99 -40.45
CA LEU A 47 29.27 20.89 -41.52
C LEU A 47 29.39 22.29 -40.94
N ASP A 48 30.63 22.76 -40.84
CA ASP A 48 31.00 24.10 -40.41
C ASP A 48 30.62 25.10 -41.51
N THR A 49 29.48 25.76 -41.33
CA THR A 49 29.08 26.93 -42.12
C THR A 49 28.94 28.10 -41.16
N GLN A 50 30.02 28.87 -41.00
CA GLN A 50 29.98 30.17 -40.35
C GLN A 50 29.27 31.18 -41.28
N GLU A 51 27.96 31.26 -41.17
CA GLU A 51 27.22 32.49 -41.45
C GLU A 51 26.86 33.14 -40.12
N ILE A 52 27.08 34.45 -40.04
CA ILE A 52 26.79 35.29 -38.88
C ILE A 52 25.27 35.36 -38.70
N SER A 53 24.68 34.35 -38.06
CA SER A 53 23.28 34.37 -37.64
C SER A 53 23.20 34.89 -36.21
N GLN A 54 22.33 35.87 -35.96
CA GLN A 54 22.00 36.27 -34.60
C GLN A 54 21.38 35.06 -33.88
N ASP A 55 22.15 34.39 -33.03
CA ASP A 55 21.80 33.11 -32.42
C ASP A 55 20.64 33.26 -31.43
N ALA A 56 19.42 33.06 -31.90
CA ALA A 56 18.28 32.87 -31.05
C ALA A 56 18.26 31.42 -30.53
N LYS A 57 18.50 31.24 -29.22
CA LYS A 57 18.39 29.92 -28.58
C LYS A 57 17.00 29.74 -27.99
N VAL A 58 16.39 28.60 -28.31
CA VAL A 58 15.09 28.19 -27.79
C VAL A 58 15.31 27.03 -26.83
N ASP A 59 14.86 27.20 -25.59
CA ASP A 59 14.89 26.15 -24.58
C ASP A 59 13.45 25.78 -24.20
N VAL A 60 13.01 24.59 -24.62
CA VAL A 60 11.71 24.03 -24.22
C VAL A 60 11.96 23.14 -23.02
N LYS A 61 11.75 23.70 -21.84
CA LYS A 61 11.79 22.94 -20.59
C LYS A 61 10.46 22.24 -20.41
N ASN A 62 10.41 20.98 -20.82
CA ASN A 62 9.40 20.06 -20.30
C ASN A 62 10.04 19.25 -19.17
N THR A 63 9.42 19.25 -17.99
CA THR A 63 9.94 18.60 -16.78
C THR A 63 9.87 17.08 -16.90
N GLY A 64 10.80 16.48 -17.68
CA GLY A 64 11.38 15.13 -17.54
C GLY A 64 10.50 13.89 -17.46
N LEU A 65 9.18 14.01 -17.38
CA LEU A 65 8.22 12.93 -17.27
C LEU A 65 7.44 12.90 -18.57
N SER A 66 7.39 11.72 -19.21
CA SER A 66 6.56 11.50 -20.40
C SER A 66 5.13 11.97 -20.10
N ALA A 67 4.75 13.11 -20.69
CA ALA A 67 3.46 13.72 -20.43
C ALA A 67 2.37 12.83 -21.04
N LYS A 68 1.42 12.37 -20.22
CA LYS A 68 0.21 11.71 -20.68
C LYS A 68 -0.94 12.70 -20.68
N VAL A 69 -1.68 12.78 -21.78
CA VAL A 69 -2.80 13.71 -21.95
C VAL A 69 -3.98 12.96 -22.55
N ALA A 70 -5.20 13.23 -22.10
CA ALA A 70 -6.38 12.65 -22.72
C ALA A 70 -6.90 13.48 -23.90
N PRO A 71 -7.57 12.88 -24.90
CA PRO A 71 -8.30 13.63 -25.90
C PRO A 71 -9.28 14.63 -25.25
N GLY A 72 -9.26 15.88 -25.69
CA GLY A 72 -10.04 16.98 -25.12
C GLY A 72 -9.34 17.77 -24.00
N GLU A 73 -8.26 17.25 -23.42
CA GLU A 73 -7.50 17.94 -22.36
C GLU A 73 -6.50 18.96 -22.90
N LEU A 74 -6.04 19.83 -22.02
CA LEU A 74 -5.06 20.88 -22.31
C LEU A 74 -3.64 20.35 -22.12
N LEU A 75 -2.81 20.47 -23.15
CA LEU A 75 -1.37 20.26 -23.11
C LEU A 75 -0.69 21.62 -22.87
N PRO A 76 -0.10 21.86 -21.69
CA PRO A 76 0.69 23.06 -21.44
C PRO A 76 2.05 22.96 -22.13
N VAL A 77 2.34 23.92 -23.03
CA VAL A 77 3.61 24.05 -23.74
C VAL A 77 4.30 25.32 -23.27
N SER A 78 5.45 25.17 -22.63
CA SER A 78 6.26 26.30 -22.14
C SER A 78 7.44 26.57 -23.06
N VAL A 79 7.50 27.79 -23.58
CA VAL A 79 8.54 28.27 -24.50
C VAL A 79 9.32 29.38 -23.81
N LYS A 80 10.64 29.21 -23.71
CA LYS A 80 11.53 30.26 -23.25
C LYS A 80 12.29 30.85 -24.43
N LEU A 81 12.05 32.13 -24.69
CA LEU A 81 12.74 32.92 -25.71
C LEU A 81 13.83 33.75 -25.07
N SER A 82 15.00 33.78 -25.70
CA SER A 82 16.10 34.64 -25.30
C SER A 82 16.63 35.37 -26.55
N ASN A 83 16.58 36.69 -26.52
CA ASN A 83 17.12 37.57 -27.54
C ASN A 83 18.55 37.97 -27.13
N PHE A 84 19.53 37.55 -27.92
CA PHE A 84 20.94 37.93 -27.73
C PHE A 84 21.34 39.14 -28.58
N GLY A 85 20.46 39.62 -29.48
CA GLY A 85 20.68 40.71 -30.43
C GLY A 85 20.28 42.09 -29.90
N GLY A 86 21.07 42.66 -28.98
CA GLY A 86 20.96 44.05 -28.52
C GLY A 86 19.66 44.43 -27.78
N ASN A 87 19.62 45.61 -27.15
CA ASN A 87 18.47 46.12 -26.39
C ASN A 87 17.28 46.60 -27.27
N LYS A 88 17.06 45.97 -28.43
CA LYS A 88 15.94 46.31 -29.32
C LYS A 88 14.83 45.29 -29.18
N ARG A 89 13.60 45.77 -29.15
CA ARG A 89 12.40 44.94 -29.20
C ARG A 89 12.29 44.31 -30.58
N VAL A 90 12.17 42.99 -30.63
CA VAL A 90 12.02 42.22 -31.87
C VAL A 90 10.72 41.45 -31.82
N ASP A 91 9.97 41.48 -32.92
CA ASP A 91 8.77 40.67 -33.10
C ASP A 91 9.17 39.26 -33.56
N VAL A 92 8.62 38.27 -32.86
CA VAL A 92 8.96 36.86 -33.00
C VAL A 92 7.68 36.09 -33.24
N THR A 93 7.61 35.33 -34.33
CA THR A 93 6.47 34.47 -34.62
C THR A 93 6.74 33.05 -34.13
N ILE A 94 5.90 32.55 -33.24
CA ILE A 94 5.96 31.21 -32.67
C ILE A 94 4.87 30.37 -33.34
N ASN A 95 5.26 29.28 -34.00
CA ASN A 95 4.32 28.28 -34.49
C ASN A 95 4.35 27.05 -33.58
N TYR A 96 3.18 26.62 -33.16
CA TYR A 96 2.96 25.43 -32.37
C TYR A 96 2.27 24.39 -33.26
N GLU A 97 2.88 23.21 -33.37
CA GLU A 97 2.39 22.09 -34.17
C GLU A 97 2.27 20.84 -33.30
N ILE A 98 1.21 20.08 -33.48
CA ILE A 98 1.06 18.73 -32.89
C ILE A 98 1.02 17.74 -34.04
N ILE A 99 1.95 16.79 -34.00
CA ILE A 99 2.15 15.78 -35.03
C ILE A 99 1.92 14.40 -34.40
N ASN A 100 1.18 13.53 -35.07
CA ASN A 100 0.98 12.15 -34.61
C ASN A 100 2.19 11.25 -34.94
N SER A 101 2.14 9.98 -34.53
CA SER A 101 3.20 9.01 -34.82
C SER A 101 3.39 8.70 -36.32
N ASN A 102 2.41 9.00 -37.17
CA ASN A 102 2.48 8.79 -38.61
C ASN A 102 3.08 10.00 -39.35
N GLY A 103 3.34 11.10 -38.63
CA GLY A 103 3.78 12.36 -39.23
C GLY A 103 2.64 13.30 -39.67
N ASP A 104 1.38 12.95 -39.41
CA ASP A 104 0.24 13.79 -39.76
C ASP A 104 0.11 14.98 -38.81
N LEU A 105 -0.13 16.16 -39.38
CA LEU A 105 -0.42 17.39 -38.64
C LEU A 105 -1.84 17.34 -38.08
N ILE A 106 -1.97 17.35 -36.75
CA ILE A 106 -3.26 17.26 -36.05
C ILE A 106 -3.75 18.63 -35.61
N TYR A 107 -2.82 19.52 -35.26
CA TYR A 107 -3.12 20.86 -34.79
C TYR A 107 -1.97 21.81 -35.15
N ALA A 108 -2.29 23.03 -35.57
CA ALA A 108 -1.33 24.08 -35.81
C ALA A 108 -1.91 25.45 -35.40
N ILE A 109 -1.11 26.26 -34.72
CA ILE A 109 -1.44 27.65 -34.40
C ILE A 109 -0.17 28.51 -34.42
N SER A 110 -0.31 29.77 -34.83
CA SER A 110 0.77 30.75 -34.87
C SER A 110 0.44 31.94 -33.96
N GLU A 111 1.44 32.46 -33.27
CA GLU A 111 1.32 33.62 -32.38
C GLU A 111 2.56 34.50 -32.52
N THR A 112 2.36 35.80 -32.73
CA THR A 112 3.46 36.78 -32.80
C THR A 112 3.58 37.49 -31.45
N VAL A 113 4.76 37.42 -30.85
CA VAL A 113 5.09 38.05 -29.57
C VAL A 113 6.32 38.94 -29.72
N ALA A 114 6.35 40.04 -29.00
CA ALA A 114 7.49 40.93 -29.02
C ALA A 114 8.40 40.64 -27.81
N VAL A 115 9.71 40.51 -28.04
CA VAL A 115 10.70 40.16 -27.03
C VAL A 115 11.84 41.18 -27.05
N GLU A 116 12.22 41.68 -25.87
CA GLU A 116 13.39 42.57 -25.72
C GLU A 116 14.63 41.79 -25.30
N THR A 117 14.58 41.06 -24.19
CA THR A 117 15.74 40.31 -23.64
C THR A 117 15.43 38.83 -23.43
N THR A 118 14.56 38.48 -22.50
CA THR A 118 14.15 37.10 -22.26
C THR A 118 12.70 37.08 -21.83
N ALA A 119 11.92 36.19 -22.42
CA ALA A 119 10.51 36.04 -22.11
C ALA A 119 10.15 34.55 -22.05
N SER A 120 9.23 34.20 -21.16
CA SER A 120 8.71 32.84 -21.00
C SER A 120 7.21 32.88 -21.25
N PHE A 121 6.75 32.03 -22.15
CA PHE A 121 5.34 31.93 -22.54
C PHE A 121 4.86 30.52 -22.28
N THR A 122 3.66 30.37 -21.70
CA THR A 122 3.01 29.07 -21.55
C THR A 122 1.71 29.08 -22.33
N LYS A 123 1.61 28.21 -23.33
CA LYS A 123 0.43 28.03 -24.16
C LYS A 123 -0.28 26.73 -23.78
N ASN A 124 -1.57 26.82 -23.46
CA ASN A 124 -2.41 25.64 -23.25
C ASN A 124 -3.06 25.25 -24.58
N ILE A 125 -2.64 24.14 -25.16
CA ILE A 125 -3.15 23.63 -26.43
C ILE A 125 -4.16 22.53 -26.15
N GLN A 126 -5.40 22.66 -26.63
CA GLN A 126 -6.41 21.62 -26.46
C GLN A 126 -6.21 20.49 -27.47
N ILE A 127 -6.07 19.25 -26.99
CA ILE A 127 -6.00 18.08 -27.85
C ILE A 127 -7.41 17.79 -28.40
N PRO A 128 -7.60 17.58 -29.72
CA PRO A 128 -8.92 17.27 -30.26
C PRO A 128 -9.58 16.05 -29.60
N PHE A 129 -10.88 16.11 -29.33
CA PHE A 129 -11.63 15.01 -28.69
C PHE A 129 -11.58 13.70 -29.50
N GLY A 130 -11.43 13.78 -30.81
CA GLY A 130 -11.33 12.62 -31.72
C GLY A 130 -9.91 12.08 -31.90
N ALA A 131 -8.90 12.63 -31.21
CA ALA A 131 -7.51 12.20 -31.36
C ALA A 131 -7.35 10.73 -30.96
N PRO A 132 -6.79 9.87 -31.84
CA PRO A 132 -6.54 8.47 -31.51
C PRO A 132 -5.47 8.37 -30.41
N SER A 133 -5.55 7.33 -29.60
CA SER A 133 -4.50 7.06 -28.61
C SER A 133 -3.20 6.67 -29.29
N GLY A 134 -2.07 7.18 -28.80
CA GLY A 134 -0.76 6.94 -29.41
C GLY A 134 0.31 7.93 -28.96
N ASN A 135 1.47 7.86 -29.61
CA ASN A 135 2.58 8.77 -29.38
C ASN A 135 2.47 9.99 -30.30
N TYR A 136 2.71 11.17 -29.75
CA TYR A 136 2.64 12.44 -30.44
C TYR A 136 3.90 13.25 -30.17
N VAL A 137 4.18 14.18 -31.07
CA VAL A 137 5.27 15.14 -30.95
C VAL A 137 4.67 16.53 -30.99
N ALA A 138 4.91 17.30 -29.93
CA ALA A 138 4.64 18.73 -29.93
C ALA A 138 5.89 19.44 -30.42
N LYS A 139 5.78 20.11 -31.57
CA LYS A 139 6.86 20.85 -32.21
C LYS A 139 6.56 22.33 -32.12
N THR A 140 7.55 23.10 -31.69
CA THR A 140 7.50 24.56 -31.64
C THR A 140 8.59 25.09 -32.56
N SER A 141 8.23 25.94 -33.50
CA SER A 141 9.19 26.63 -34.37
C SER A 141 9.08 28.12 -34.19
N ILE A 142 10.22 28.80 -34.11
CA ILE A 142 10.29 30.24 -33.91
C ILE A 142 10.96 30.88 -35.12
N LEU A 143 10.30 31.91 -35.65
CA LEU A 143 10.74 32.67 -36.80
C LEU A 143 10.90 34.14 -36.38
N TYR A 144 12.14 34.64 -36.46
CA TYR A 144 12.45 36.05 -36.31
C TYR A 144 12.36 36.76 -37.66
N ASN A 145 12.06 38.05 -37.65
CA ASN A 145 12.14 38.88 -38.85
C ASN A 145 13.56 38.82 -39.42
N ASN A 146 13.71 38.42 -40.68
CA ASN A 146 14.97 38.23 -41.41
C ASN A 146 15.78 36.96 -41.09
N GLN A 147 15.24 36.00 -40.33
CA GLN A 147 15.91 34.71 -40.14
C GLN A 147 15.51 33.71 -41.25
N LEU A 148 16.50 33.13 -41.93
CA LEU A 148 16.28 32.13 -42.99
C LEU A 148 15.89 30.75 -42.43
N VAL A 149 16.45 30.36 -41.29
CA VAL A 149 16.26 29.04 -40.67
C VAL A 149 15.57 29.20 -39.32
N PRO A 150 14.32 28.72 -39.15
CA PRO A 150 13.62 28.84 -37.88
C PRO A 150 14.26 27.99 -36.79
N ALA A 151 14.30 28.49 -35.56
CA ALA A 151 14.72 27.71 -34.41
C ALA A 151 13.59 26.76 -33.99
N THR A 152 13.85 25.45 -34.04
CA THR A 152 12.84 24.42 -33.73
C THR A 152 13.17 23.67 -32.46
N SER A 153 12.15 23.37 -31.66
CA SER A 153 12.24 22.47 -30.52
C SER A 153 11.04 21.54 -30.49
N GLN A 154 11.22 20.31 -30.01
CA GLN A 154 10.18 19.31 -29.98
C GLN A 154 10.27 18.44 -28.75
N PHE A 155 9.12 17.95 -28.27
CA PHE A 155 9.06 16.93 -27.22
C PHE A 155 7.95 15.93 -27.51
N SER A 156 8.14 14.70 -27.04
CA SER A 156 7.16 13.63 -27.18
C SER A 156 6.20 13.58 -25.99
N PHE A 157 4.95 13.22 -26.27
CA PHE A 157 3.92 12.97 -25.27
C PHE A 157 2.99 11.84 -25.73
N VAL A 158 2.23 11.25 -24.82
CA VAL A 158 1.33 10.14 -25.11
C VAL A 158 -0.11 10.61 -24.95
N VAL A 159 -0.91 10.41 -25.99
CA VAL A 159 -2.36 10.60 -25.92
C VAL A 159 -2.99 9.27 -25.53
N GLU A 160 -3.72 9.26 -24.42
CA GLU A 160 -4.34 8.05 -23.91
C GLU A 160 -5.74 8.35 -23.36
N ARG A 161 -6.70 7.46 -23.62
CA ARG A 161 -8.07 7.66 -23.13
C ARG A 161 -8.12 7.53 -21.61
N LYS A 162 -8.85 8.44 -20.98
CA LYS A 162 -9.20 8.34 -19.57
C LYS A 162 -10.55 7.67 -19.41
N ILE A 163 -10.64 6.73 -18.47
CA ILE A 163 -11.87 6.09 -18.05
C ILE A 163 -12.03 6.38 -16.55
N PHE A 164 -13.13 7.03 -16.16
CA PHE A 164 -13.36 7.50 -14.79
C PHE A 164 -12.22 8.37 -14.21
N GLY A 165 -11.54 9.16 -15.06
CA GLY A 165 -10.43 10.03 -14.66
C GLY A 165 -9.05 9.36 -14.59
N PHE A 166 -8.98 8.04 -14.76
CA PHE A 166 -7.73 7.27 -14.77
C PHE A 166 -7.30 6.93 -16.20
N PHE A 167 -5.99 6.95 -16.47
CA PHE A 167 -5.45 6.46 -17.74
C PHE A 167 -5.60 4.94 -17.85
N GLN A 168 -5.88 4.44 -19.05
CA GLN A 168 -6.08 3.02 -19.31
C GLN A 168 -4.89 2.16 -18.83
N SER A 169 -3.66 2.64 -18.98
CA SER A 169 -2.43 1.98 -18.53
C SER A 169 -2.39 1.76 -17.02
N ASP A 170 -3.01 2.66 -16.26
CA ASP A 170 -2.92 2.65 -14.80
C ASP A 170 -3.86 1.61 -14.19
N PHE A 171 -4.91 1.21 -14.91
CA PHE A 171 -5.85 0.17 -14.47
C PHE A 171 -5.16 -1.16 -14.19
N TRP A 172 -4.16 -1.56 -14.96
CA TRP A 172 -3.43 -2.80 -14.71
C TRP A 172 -2.66 -2.76 -13.40
N MET A 173 -2.00 -1.63 -13.11
CA MET A 173 -1.26 -1.42 -11.87
C MET A 173 -2.21 -1.42 -10.67
N TYR A 174 -3.29 -0.64 -10.71
CA TYR A 174 -4.29 -0.60 -9.63
C TYR A 174 -5.03 -1.93 -9.47
N GLY A 175 -5.32 -2.62 -10.58
CA GLY A 175 -5.89 -3.97 -10.59
C GLY A 175 -4.99 -4.98 -9.87
N ALA A 176 -3.68 -4.94 -10.12
CA ALA A 176 -2.72 -5.80 -9.43
C ALA A 176 -2.66 -5.50 -7.92
N ILE A 177 -2.61 -4.21 -7.54
CA ILE A 177 -2.57 -3.80 -6.12
C ILE A 177 -3.84 -4.25 -5.39
N THR A 178 -5.02 -4.02 -5.97
CA THR A 178 -6.31 -4.42 -5.38
C THR A 178 -6.45 -5.93 -5.25
N LEU A 179 -5.97 -6.70 -6.24
CA LEU A 179 -5.92 -8.16 -6.18
C LEU A 179 -5.04 -8.67 -5.03
N ILE A 180 -3.85 -8.09 -4.86
CA ILE A 180 -2.95 -8.44 -3.75
C ILE A 180 -3.62 -8.18 -2.40
N LEU A 181 -4.28 -7.03 -2.25
CA LEU A 181 -5.02 -6.68 -1.04
C LEU A 181 -6.14 -7.70 -0.75
N ALA A 182 -6.89 -8.11 -1.77
CA ALA A 182 -7.95 -9.10 -1.64
C ALA A 182 -7.41 -10.48 -1.21
N ILE A 183 -6.27 -10.90 -1.75
CA ILE A 183 -5.60 -12.16 -1.36
C ILE A 183 -5.17 -12.10 0.11
N ILE A 184 -4.55 -10.99 0.55
CA ILE A 184 -4.16 -10.80 1.96
C ILE A 184 -5.38 -10.86 2.87
N MET A 185 -6.49 -10.20 2.49
CA MET A 185 -7.74 -10.23 3.26
C MET A 185 -8.32 -11.65 3.34
N LEU A 186 -8.24 -12.44 2.27
CA LEU A 186 -8.71 -13.82 2.24
C LEU A 186 -7.84 -14.73 3.14
N ILE A 187 -6.51 -14.60 3.06
CA ILE A 187 -5.57 -15.38 3.88
C ILE A 187 -5.77 -15.05 5.37
N THR A 188 -5.82 -13.77 5.72
CA THR A 188 -6.03 -13.33 7.10
C THR A 188 -7.41 -13.76 7.62
N GLY A 189 -8.46 -13.64 6.80
CA GLY A 189 -9.80 -14.14 7.14
C GLY A 189 -9.82 -15.64 7.41
N ARG A 190 -9.20 -16.45 6.54
CA ARG A 190 -9.03 -17.91 6.73
C ARG A 190 -8.27 -18.21 8.04
N PHE A 191 -7.23 -17.46 8.33
CA PHE A 191 -6.40 -17.64 9.52
C PHE A 191 -7.15 -17.31 10.81
N LEU A 192 -7.92 -16.23 10.82
CA LEU A 192 -8.76 -15.84 11.96
C LEU A 192 -9.86 -16.88 12.25
N VAL A 193 -10.54 -17.38 11.22
CA VAL A 193 -11.56 -18.44 11.38
C VAL A 193 -10.92 -19.74 11.89
N LYS A 194 -9.73 -20.10 11.42
CA LYS A 194 -9.02 -21.28 11.91
C LYS A 194 -8.65 -21.14 13.40
N ARG A 195 -8.15 -19.97 13.81
CA ARG A 195 -7.86 -19.70 15.23
C ARG A 195 -9.11 -19.82 16.10
N GLN A 196 -10.23 -19.28 15.66
CA GLN A 196 -11.50 -19.39 16.39
C GLN A 196 -11.99 -20.84 16.53
N LYS A 197 -11.76 -21.70 15.53
CA LYS A 197 -12.14 -23.12 15.62
C LYS A 197 -11.27 -23.90 16.60
N VAL A 198 -9.97 -23.63 16.67
CA VAL A 198 -9.07 -24.29 17.62
C VAL A 198 -9.36 -23.89 19.07
N THR A 199 -9.88 -22.67 19.28
CA THR A 199 -10.35 -22.24 20.61
C THR A 199 -11.74 -22.76 20.99
N ARG A 200 -12.50 -23.38 20.07
CA ARG A 200 -13.73 -24.08 20.46
C ARG A 200 -13.30 -25.36 21.16
N PHE A 201 -13.51 -25.36 22.47
CA PHE A 201 -13.15 -26.41 23.40
C PHE A 201 -13.48 -27.78 22.81
N ALA A 202 -12.44 -28.53 22.45
CA ALA A 202 -12.62 -29.95 22.22
C ALA A 202 -13.15 -30.53 23.54
N PRO A 203 -14.29 -31.25 23.54
CA PRO A 203 -14.83 -31.84 24.76
C PRO A 203 -13.74 -32.71 25.39
N ILE A 204 -13.47 -32.46 26.67
CA ILE A 204 -12.48 -33.24 27.41
C ILE A 204 -13.06 -34.64 27.63
N ASP A 205 -12.32 -35.65 27.19
CA ASP A 205 -12.78 -37.03 27.30
C ASP A 205 -12.61 -37.58 28.73
N TYR A 206 -13.74 -37.85 29.39
CA TYR A 206 -13.84 -38.48 30.71
C TYR A 206 -14.31 -39.96 30.63
N SER A 207 -14.11 -40.62 29.50
CA SER A 207 -14.45 -42.04 29.27
C SER A 207 -13.91 -43.00 30.35
N HIS A 208 -12.70 -42.74 30.85
CA HIS A 208 -12.04 -43.49 31.92
C HIS A 208 -12.65 -43.33 33.33
N ILE A 209 -13.49 -42.32 33.56
CA ILE A 209 -14.15 -42.09 34.86
C ILE A 209 -15.45 -42.93 34.94
N PRO A 210 -15.77 -43.52 36.12
CA PRO A 210 -17.04 -44.21 36.35
C PRO A 210 -18.26 -43.37 35.95
N TYR A 211 -19.27 -44.05 35.39
CA TYR A 211 -20.43 -43.40 34.77
C TYR A 211 -21.20 -42.48 35.73
N ASP A 212 -21.32 -42.87 36.99
CA ASP A 212 -21.99 -42.12 38.06
C ASP A 212 -21.32 -40.77 38.37
N LYS A 213 -20.00 -40.65 38.13
CA LYS A 213 -19.22 -39.43 38.38
C LYS A 213 -18.95 -38.62 37.12
N ARG A 214 -19.04 -39.22 35.94
CA ARG A 214 -18.68 -38.60 34.65
C ARG A 214 -19.41 -37.28 34.41
N ALA A 215 -20.71 -37.23 34.66
CA ALA A 215 -21.51 -36.01 34.46
C ALA A 215 -20.99 -34.83 35.29
N PHE A 216 -20.49 -35.07 36.51
CA PHE A 216 -19.93 -34.02 37.36
C PHE A 216 -18.58 -33.52 36.85
N PHE A 217 -17.71 -34.42 36.36
CA PHE A 217 -16.44 -34.05 35.75
C PHE A 217 -16.65 -33.22 34.47
N GLU A 218 -17.58 -33.62 33.61
CA GLU A 218 -17.94 -32.88 32.40
C GLU A 218 -18.50 -31.49 32.75
N LEU A 219 -19.44 -31.41 33.69
CA LEU A 219 -20.06 -30.15 34.12
C LEU A 219 -19.04 -29.18 34.74
N LEU A 220 -18.20 -29.66 35.67
CA LEU A 220 -17.18 -28.84 36.31
C LEU A 220 -16.13 -28.38 35.29
N SER A 221 -15.70 -29.26 34.40
CA SER A 221 -14.72 -28.95 33.38
C SER A 221 -15.25 -27.92 32.38
N ASP A 222 -16.50 -28.05 31.95
CA ASP A 222 -17.18 -27.05 31.12
C ASP A 222 -17.30 -25.71 31.85
N THR A 223 -17.68 -25.72 33.14
CA THR A 223 -17.78 -24.52 33.97
C THR A 223 -16.44 -23.79 34.07
N ILE A 224 -15.36 -24.50 34.42
CA ILE A 224 -14.00 -23.96 34.50
C ILE A 224 -13.56 -23.41 33.14
N MET A 225 -13.93 -24.08 32.05
CA MET A 225 -13.58 -23.67 30.70
C MET A 225 -14.33 -22.41 30.28
N GLN A 226 -15.62 -22.30 30.60
CA GLN A 226 -16.41 -21.09 30.42
C GLN A 226 -15.83 -19.93 31.23
N MET A 227 -15.42 -20.17 32.48
CA MET A 227 -14.71 -19.18 33.32
C MET A 227 -13.39 -18.75 32.68
N ARG A 228 -12.59 -19.71 32.18
CA ARG A 228 -11.32 -19.45 31.48
C ARG A 228 -11.52 -18.61 30.23
N SER A 229 -12.63 -18.78 29.49
CA SER A 229 -12.94 -17.95 28.33
C SER A 229 -13.20 -16.48 28.66
N ARG A 230 -13.67 -16.21 29.89
CA ARG A 230 -14.00 -14.85 30.35
C ARG A 230 -12.83 -14.16 31.05
N VAL A 231 -12.12 -14.88 31.91
CA VAL A 231 -11.11 -14.32 32.83
C VAL A 231 -9.68 -14.75 32.46
N GLY A 232 -9.52 -15.59 31.43
CA GLY A 232 -8.24 -16.16 31.04
C GLY A 232 -7.72 -17.19 32.05
N ASP A 233 -6.40 -17.33 32.14
CA ASP A 233 -5.76 -18.37 32.96
C ASP A 233 -5.93 -18.15 34.48
N LYS A 234 -6.40 -16.97 34.91
CA LYS A 234 -6.77 -16.73 36.31
C LYS A 234 -7.87 -17.68 36.80
N ALA A 235 -8.77 -18.10 35.91
CA ALA A 235 -9.80 -19.08 36.26
C ALA A 235 -9.21 -20.42 36.71
N LEU A 236 -8.08 -20.84 36.13
CA LEU A 236 -7.39 -22.06 36.54
C LEU A 236 -6.76 -21.91 37.93
N ALA A 237 -6.15 -20.76 38.20
CA ALA A 237 -5.58 -20.48 39.53
C ALA A 237 -6.66 -20.46 40.63
N ILE A 238 -7.85 -19.94 40.32
CA ILE A 238 -9.01 -19.98 41.24
C ILE A 238 -9.44 -21.42 41.47
N ALA A 239 -9.63 -22.19 40.40
CA ALA A 239 -10.10 -23.57 40.49
C ALA A 239 -9.11 -24.49 41.23
N MET A 240 -7.80 -24.21 41.12
CA MET A 240 -6.75 -24.93 41.84
C MET A 240 -6.73 -24.68 43.35
N ASN A 241 -7.29 -23.58 43.81
CA ASN A 241 -7.35 -23.23 45.24
C ASN A 241 -8.57 -23.85 45.95
N ILE A 242 -9.37 -24.66 45.25
CA ILE A 242 -10.56 -25.29 45.81
C ILE A 242 -10.17 -26.62 46.44
N ASP A 243 -10.54 -26.77 47.71
CA ASP A 243 -10.27 -27.99 48.46
C ASP A 243 -10.94 -29.21 47.78
N GLY A 244 -10.15 -30.26 47.59
CA GLY A 244 -10.62 -31.52 47.04
C GLY A 244 -10.80 -31.56 45.53
N LEU A 245 -10.34 -30.54 44.79
CA LEU A 245 -10.34 -30.51 43.32
C LEU A 245 -8.91 -30.50 42.77
N VAL A 246 -8.53 -31.55 42.02
CA VAL A 246 -7.20 -31.65 41.39
C VAL A 246 -7.33 -31.42 39.90
N ILE A 247 -6.64 -30.40 39.36
CA ILE A 247 -6.76 -29.96 37.96
C ILE A 247 -5.38 -29.89 37.30
N ASP A 248 -5.30 -30.26 36.03
CA ASP A 248 -4.13 -30.01 35.18
C ASP A 248 -4.06 -28.51 34.78
N GLN A 249 -2.97 -27.87 35.21
CA GLN A 249 -2.67 -26.46 34.99
C GLN A 249 -2.67 -26.02 33.51
N LYS A 250 -2.40 -26.94 32.58
CA LYS A 250 -2.24 -26.58 31.17
C LYS A 250 -3.58 -26.49 30.43
N ASN A 251 -4.44 -27.48 30.64
CA ASN A 251 -5.68 -27.66 29.88
C ASN A 251 -6.94 -27.40 30.74
N GLY A 252 -6.85 -27.34 32.06
CA GLY A 252 -8.02 -27.23 32.95
C GLY A 252 -8.81 -28.53 33.08
N ARG A 253 -8.20 -29.68 32.76
CA ARG A 253 -8.81 -31.00 32.91
C ARG A 253 -8.79 -31.40 34.38
N ILE A 254 -9.91 -31.93 34.86
CA ILE A 254 -10.03 -32.43 36.22
C ILE A 254 -9.42 -33.83 36.27
N LEU A 255 -8.46 -34.02 37.16
CA LEU A 255 -7.78 -35.29 37.37
C LEU A 255 -8.48 -36.11 38.46
N GLU A 256 -8.86 -35.46 39.56
CA GLU A 256 -9.46 -36.13 40.72
C GLU A 256 -10.41 -35.20 41.49
N ILE A 257 -11.44 -35.81 42.09
CA ILE A 257 -12.43 -35.15 42.96
C ILE A 257 -12.49 -35.94 44.28
N ASN A 258 -12.02 -35.31 45.36
CA ASN A 258 -11.94 -35.91 46.70
C ASN A 258 -13.10 -35.52 47.61
N ASP A 259 -13.89 -34.52 47.23
CA ASP A 259 -14.96 -33.94 48.05
C ASP A 259 -16.33 -34.03 47.36
N ASN A 260 -17.40 -33.64 48.06
CA ASN A 260 -18.75 -33.66 47.47
C ASN A 260 -18.82 -32.70 46.25
N PRO A 261 -19.22 -33.17 45.04
CA PRO A 261 -19.26 -32.35 43.83
C PRO A 261 -20.06 -31.06 43.98
N SER A 262 -21.18 -31.10 44.70
CA SER A 262 -22.03 -29.92 44.93
C SER A 262 -21.34 -28.86 45.77
N LYS A 263 -20.52 -29.27 46.74
CA LYS A 263 -19.71 -28.37 47.58
C LYS A 263 -18.62 -27.69 46.73
N ILE A 264 -17.97 -28.46 45.86
CA ILE A 264 -16.93 -27.95 44.94
C ILE A 264 -17.53 -26.93 43.97
N ILE A 265 -18.69 -27.22 43.38
CA ILE A 265 -19.38 -26.27 42.48
C ILE A 265 -19.71 -24.97 43.22
N ALA A 266 -20.26 -25.07 44.43
CA ALA A 266 -20.61 -23.90 45.22
C ALA A 266 -19.38 -23.04 45.59
N GLN A 267 -18.28 -23.67 46.00
CA GLN A 267 -17.02 -22.99 46.28
C GLN A 267 -16.42 -22.36 45.03
N LEU A 268 -16.44 -23.06 43.88
CA LEU A 268 -15.95 -22.55 42.61
C LEU A 268 -16.69 -21.27 42.20
N VAL A 269 -18.02 -21.27 42.27
CA VAL A 269 -18.83 -20.08 41.96
C VAL A 269 -18.54 -18.94 42.94
N LEU A 270 -18.46 -19.22 44.24
CA LEU A 270 -18.18 -18.23 45.26
C LEU A 270 -16.81 -17.56 45.07
N MET A 271 -15.76 -18.35 44.88
CA MET A 271 -14.39 -17.82 44.67
C MET A 271 -14.29 -17.04 43.37
N TYR A 272 -15.04 -17.46 42.35
CA TYR A 272 -15.09 -16.76 41.08
C TYR A 272 -15.78 -15.39 41.18
N ASP A 273 -16.92 -15.30 41.87
CA ASP A 273 -17.60 -14.02 42.16
C ASP A 273 -16.68 -13.07 42.95
N GLN A 274 -15.96 -13.59 43.95
CA GLN A 274 -15.00 -12.81 44.73
C GLN A 274 -13.84 -12.29 43.89
N ALA A 275 -13.32 -13.11 42.96
CA ALA A 275 -12.17 -12.73 42.13
C ALA A 275 -12.52 -11.69 41.06
N LEU A 276 -13.77 -11.64 40.60
CA LEU A 276 -14.22 -10.71 39.57
C LEU A 276 -14.79 -9.40 40.12
N ASN A 277 -15.16 -9.36 41.40
CA ASN A 277 -15.85 -8.22 42.01
C ASN A 277 -17.13 -7.81 41.23
N GLU A 278 -17.68 -8.73 40.45
CA GLU A 278 -18.91 -8.60 39.66
C GLU A 278 -19.78 -9.83 39.93
N LYS A 279 -21.08 -9.63 40.17
CA LYS A 279 -22.01 -10.76 40.34
C LYS A 279 -22.22 -11.46 39.01
N VAL A 280 -21.82 -12.71 38.93
CA VAL A 280 -21.94 -13.48 37.69
C VAL A 280 -23.37 -13.97 37.56
N SER A 281 -24.14 -13.32 36.69
CA SER A 281 -25.45 -13.87 36.33
C SER A 281 -25.26 -15.06 35.41
N PHE A 282 -25.52 -16.27 35.90
CA PHE A 282 -25.63 -17.48 35.07
C PHE A 282 -27.00 -17.54 34.37
N SER A 283 -27.45 -16.41 33.83
CA SER A 283 -28.66 -16.42 33.01
C SER A 283 -28.32 -17.09 31.68
N PHE A 284 -28.60 -18.39 31.58
CA PHE A 284 -28.41 -19.20 30.36
C PHE A 284 -29.37 -18.82 29.21
N ARG A 285 -29.92 -17.60 29.20
CA ARG A 285 -30.96 -17.20 28.25
C ARG A 285 -30.30 -16.58 27.00
N LYS A 286 -29.99 -17.43 26.02
CA LYS A 286 -29.81 -16.99 24.63
C LYS A 286 -31.12 -16.32 24.19
N LYS A 287 -31.10 -15.00 23.99
CA LYS A 287 -32.12 -14.35 23.17
C LYS A 287 -31.85 -14.80 21.74
N TYR A 288 -32.77 -15.61 21.21
CA TYR A 288 -32.84 -15.95 19.78
C TYR A 288 -33.41 -14.78 19.01
#